data_AF-A0A920N4X8-F1
#
_entry.id   AF-A0A920N4X8-F1
#
_cell.length_a   1.000
_cell.length_b   1.000
_cell.length_c   1.000
_cell.angle_alpha   90.00
_cell.angle_beta   90.00
_cell.angle_gamma   90.00
#
_symmetry.space_group_name_H-M   'P 1'
#
loop_
_entity.id
_entity.type
_entity.pdbx_description
1 polymer ?
#
loop_
_entity_poly.entity_id
_entity_poly.type
_entity_poly.pdbx_seq_one_letter_code
_entity_poly.pdbx_strand_id
1 'polypeptide(L)'
;MFDYDGDGDLDIYLVNSGKSPKAVGELPKSLRTENRLYRQEPDGQFTDVTADSGLGDTNYGISCAIGDVDNDGDPDVLLTNYGQDRLYLNDGQGHFQDVSDAAGITSSGWATSAAFCDYDRDGRLDLFITQYGTELFDGHKKACDYGGGHVGYCSPLEFRPSNDVLFHNEGPGKNGMVQFRNVTNAAGIALETARGTGFCVVPGDFNHDGWTDFYVANDMYPNRLWVNNKDGTFNELGLQTGSAYNFLGRGEASMGLAMGDVDSDGDWDLFSTHFTDETNTLYINDRGQFRDATEQWNLGLPSRRHTGWGVAFVDLDHEASSTSPWSTDWPFPAGGGVRTPTARVTSSTSTN
;
A
#
# COMPACT_ATOMS: atom_id res chain seq x y z
N MET A 1 -7.02 10.10 1.59
CA MET A 1 -7.45 11.50 1.86
C MET A 1 -6.27 12.19 2.47
N PHE A 2 -6.13 13.48 2.21
CA PHE A 2 -5.03 14.31 2.70
C PHE A 2 -5.46 15.77 2.56
N ASP A 3 -4.88 16.65 3.36
CA ASP A 3 -5.07 18.10 3.25
C ASP A 3 -4.17 18.61 2.12
N TYR A 4 -4.71 18.80 0.91
CA TYR A 4 -3.85 19.07 -0.27
C TYR A 4 -3.49 20.56 -0.41
N ASP A 5 -4.25 21.47 0.21
CA ASP A 5 -4.05 22.92 0.13
C ASP A 5 -3.75 23.60 1.47
N GLY A 6 -3.56 22.81 2.54
CA GLY A 6 -3.10 23.27 3.85
C GLY A 6 -4.16 24.02 4.64
N ASP A 7 -5.45 23.79 4.34
CA ASP A 7 -6.56 24.48 5.00
C ASP A 7 -7.01 23.81 6.32
N GLY A 8 -6.47 22.62 6.60
CA GLY A 8 -6.70 21.83 7.80
C GLY A 8 -7.87 20.85 7.70
N ASP A 9 -8.61 20.83 6.59
CA ASP A 9 -9.64 19.84 6.28
C ASP A 9 -9.06 18.70 5.43
N LEU A 10 -9.73 17.53 5.41
CA LEU A 10 -9.23 16.37 4.65
C LEU A 10 -9.95 16.24 3.31
N ASP A 11 -9.17 16.25 2.25
CA ASP A 11 -9.69 16.14 0.89
C ASP A 11 -9.67 14.71 0.36
N ILE A 12 -10.52 14.46 -0.62
CA ILE A 12 -10.69 13.12 -1.19
C ILE A 12 -10.04 13.06 -2.57
N TYR A 13 -8.99 12.24 -2.66
CA TYR A 13 -8.45 11.79 -3.93
C TYR A 13 -8.90 10.37 -4.25
N LEU A 14 -9.58 10.21 -5.38
CA LEU A 14 -10.05 8.92 -5.90
C LEU A 14 -9.21 8.53 -7.12
N VAL A 15 -8.43 7.47 -6.97
CA VAL A 15 -7.70 6.84 -8.06
C VAL A 15 -8.68 5.96 -8.86
N ASN A 16 -8.80 6.25 -10.14
CA ASN A 16 -9.57 5.47 -11.09
C ASN A 16 -8.66 4.59 -11.93
N SER A 17 -9.16 3.42 -12.31
CA SER A 17 -8.50 2.59 -13.30
C SER A 17 -8.95 3.00 -14.70
N GLY A 18 -8.14 3.80 -15.37
CA GLY A 18 -8.39 4.22 -16.75
C GLY A 18 -8.21 3.12 -17.78
N LYS A 19 -7.79 3.46 -19.00
CA LYS A 19 -7.61 2.43 -20.02
C LYS A 19 -6.33 1.65 -19.73
N SER A 20 -6.44 0.33 -19.48
CA SER A 20 -5.25 -0.52 -19.37
C SER A 20 -4.41 -0.39 -20.65
N PRO A 21 -3.07 -0.29 -20.55
CA PRO A 21 -2.19 -0.22 -21.73
C PRO A 21 -2.35 -1.41 -22.69
N LYS A 22 -2.92 -2.53 -22.22
CA LYS A 22 -3.18 -3.74 -23.01
C LYS A 22 -4.65 -3.90 -23.43
N ALA A 23 -5.53 -2.98 -23.05
CA ALA A 23 -6.95 -3.06 -23.38
C ALA A 23 -7.20 -2.92 -24.88
N VAL A 24 -7.98 -3.85 -25.44
CA VAL A 24 -8.43 -3.80 -26.84
C VAL A 24 -9.77 -3.08 -26.96
N GLY A 25 -9.99 -2.40 -28.09
CA GLY A 25 -11.21 -1.64 -28.36
C GLY A 25 -11.18 -0.18 -27.90
N GLU A 26 -12.22 0.56 -28.27
CA GLU A 26 -12.43 1.95 -27.83
C GLU A 26 -13.29 1.98 -26.56
N LEU A 27 -12.97 2.88 -25.64
CA LEU A 27 -13.84 3.17 -24.51
C LEU A 27 -15.03 4.03 -24.99
N PRO A 28 -16.20 3.96 -24.33
CA PRO A 28 -17.29 4.89 -24.60
C PRO A 28 -16.83 6.35 -24.49
N LYS A 29 -17.16 7.19 -25.47
CA LYS A 29 -16.73 8.61 -25.48
C LYS A 29 -17.20 9.42 -24.28
N SER A 30 -18.27 8.99 -23.62
CA SER A 30 -18.82 9.64 -22.42
C SER A 30 -18.16 9.15 -21.12
N LEU A 31 -17.31 8.12 -21.18
CA LEU A 31 -16.66 7.58 -20.00
C LEU A 31 -15.53 8.53 -19.58
N ARG A 32 -15.63 9.02 -18.35
CA ARG A 32 -14.58 9.78 -17.68
C ARG A 32 -13.77 8.80 -16.84
N THR A 33 -12.48 8.69 -17.14
CA THR A 33 -11.58 7.75 -16.47
C THR A 33 -10.48 8.44 -15.70
N GLU A 34 -10.46 9.77 -15.70
CA GLU A 34 -9.50 10.51 -14.91
C GLU A 34 -9.72 10.28 -13.41
N ASN A 35 -8.64 10.26 -12.65
CA ASN A 35 -8.67 10.35 -11.20
C ASN A 35 -9.41 11.63 -10.77
N ARG A 36 -9.90 11.66 -9.54
CA ARG A 36 -10.69 12.79 -9.03
C ARG A 36 -10.13 13.33 -7.73
N LEU A 37 -9.93 14.64 -7.67
CA LEU A 37 -9.67 15.35 -6.42
C LEU A 37 -10.90 16.17 -6.04
N TYR A 38 -11.37 15.97 -4.81
CA TYR A 38 -12.48 16.70 -4.23
C TYR A 38 -12.01 17.43 -2.98
N ARG A 39 -12.07 18.76 -3.01
CA ARG A 39 -11.79 19.59 -1.82
C ARG A 39 -12.97 19.55 -0.87
N GLN A 40 -12.71 19.35 0.42
CA GLN A 40 -13.71 19.52 1.47
C GLN A 40 -13.96 21.02 1.71
N GLU A 41 -15.21 21.43 1.71
CA GLU A 41 -15.60 22.79 2.06
C GLU A 41 -15.95 22.87 3.56
N PRO A 42 -15.91 24.06 4.20
CA PRO A 42 -16.17 24.22 5.64
C PRO A 42 -17.56 23.74 6.12
N ASP A 43 -18.50 23.55 5.20
CA ASP A 43 -19.84 23.02 5.49
C ASP A 43 -19.94 21.48 5.31
N GLY A 44 -18.83 20.81 5.00
CA GLY A 44 -18.71 19.37 4.76
C GLY A 44 -19.13 18.93 3.36
N GLN A 45 -19.44 19.85 2.44
CA GLN A 45 -19.63 19.53 1.04
C GLN A 45 -18.29 19.35 0.33
N PHE A 46 -18.32 18.77 -0.86
CA PHE A 46 -17.13 18.47 -1.65
C PHE A 46 -17.19 19.12 -3.03
N THR A 47 -16.14 19.86 -3.39
CA THR A 47 -15.99 20.50 -4.70
C THR A 47 -14.99 19.73 -5.56
N ASP A 48 -15.38 19.34 -6.78
CA ASP A 48 -14.44 18.73 -7.74
C ASP A 48 -13.44 19.79 -8.22
N VAL A 49 -12.18 19.65 -7.80
CA VAL A 49 -11.06 20.54 -8.13
C VAL A 49 -10.04 19.86 -9.06
N THR A 50 -10.38 18.69 -9.61
CA THR A 50 -9.46 17.84 -10.42
C THR A 50 -8.76 18.60 -11.55
N ALA A 51 -9.50 19.45 -12.26
CA ALA A 51 -8.97 20.16 -13.42
C ALA A 51 -7.98 21.25 -13.02
N ASP A 52 -8.24 21.93 -11.90
CA ASP A 52 -7.43 23.03 -11.39
C ASP A 52 -6.18 22.51 -10.66
N SER A 53 -6.27 21.33 -10.04
CA SER A 53 -5.15 20.71 -9.33
C SER A 53 -4.15 20.02 -10.25
N GLY A 54 -4.56 19.55 -11.42
CA GLY A 54 -3.66 18.79 -12.32
C GLY A 54 -3.54 17.30 -11.99
N LEU A 55 -4.23 16.79 -10.96
CA LEU A 55 -4.23 15.36 -10.57
C LEU A 55 -5.21 14.46 -11.36
N GLY A 56 -5.68 14.93 -12.52
CA GLY A 56 -6.59 14.19 -13.40
C GLY A 56 -5.91 13.13 -14.28
N ASP A 57 -5.01 12.31 -13.73
CA ASP A 57 -4.35 11.23 -14.47
C ASP A 57 -5.37 10.24 -15.04
N THR A 58 -5.15 9.75 -16.26
CA THR A 58 -6.09 8.86 -16.99
C THR A 58 -5.51 7.47 -17.27
N ASN A 59 -4.34 7.15 -16.72
CA ASN A 59 -3.74 5.82 -16.81
C ASN A 59 -4.55 4.81 -15.97
N TYR A 60 -4.12 3.55 -16.02
CA TYR A 60 -4.74 2.50 -15.23
C TYR A 60 -4.22 2.56 -13.78
N GLY A 61 -4.75 3.50 -13.00
CA GLY A 61 -4.41 3.69 -11.60
C GLY A 61 -4.86 2.53 -10.71
N ILE A 62 -4.02 2.21 -9.72
CA ILE A 62 -4.28 1.16 -8.71
C ILE A 62 -4.35 1.76 -7.31
N SER A 63 -3.36 2.55 -6.91
CA SER A 63 -3.28 3.14 -5.57
C SER A 63 -2.55 4.49 -5.59
N CYS A 64 -2.50 5.15 -4.43
CA CYS A 64 -1.66 6.33 -4.23
C CYS A 64 -0.95 6.28 -2.88
N ALA A 65 0.21 6.95 -2.80
CA ALA A 65 0.91 7.27 -1.56
C ALA A 65 1.08 8.80 -1.46
N ILE A 66 0.99 9.31 -0.24
CA ILE A 66 1.10 10.75 0.05
C ILE A 66 2.32 10.95 0.95
N GLY A 67 3.13 11.97 0.67
CA GLY A 67 4.29 12.33 1.49
C GLY A 67 4.99 13.56 0.94
N ASP A 68 5.62 14.35 1.81
CA ASP A 68 6.44 15.50 1.44
C ASP A 68 7.84 14.97 1.02
N VAL A 69 8.07 14.81 -0.29
CA VAL A 69 9.27 14.12 -0.79
C VAL A 69 10.43 15.06 -1.07
N ASP A 70 10.17 16.36 -1.19
CA ASP A 70 11.20 17.38 -1.37
C ASP A 70 11.44 18.27 -0.13
N ASN A 71 10.75 17.96 0.98
CA ASN A 71 10.84 18.61 2.29
C ASN A 71 10.47 20.10 2.25
N ASP A 72 9.50 20.48 1.44
CA ASP A 72 9.01 21.86 1.36
C ASP A 72 7.83 22.15 2.30
N GLY A 73 7.26 21.11 2.90
CA GLY A 73 6.15 21.17 3.85
C GLY A 73 4.78 20.88 3.23
N ASP A 74 4.70 20.66 1.92
CA ASP A 74 3.47 20.40 1.19
C ASP A 74 3.38 18.90 0.79
N PRO A 75 2.19 18.28 0.86
CA PRO A 75 2.07 16.85 0.56
C PRO A 75 2.10 16.57 -0.94
N ASP A 76 3.03 15.71 -1.36
CA ASP A 76 3.14 15.22 -2.74
C ASP A 76 2.38 13.91 -2.94
N VAL A 77 2.15 13.56 -4.21
CA VAL A 77 1.36 12.37 -4.58
C VAL A 77 2.13 11.45 -5.50
N LEU A 78 2.33 10.21 -5.08
CA LEU A 78 2.69 9.12 -5.98
C LEU A 78 1.45 8.31 -6.36
N LEU A 79 1.25 8.07 -7.64
CA LEU A 79 0.29 7.12 -8.19
C LEU A 79 0.98 5.86 -8.66
N THR A 80 0.47 4.71 -8.21
CA THR A 80 0.85 3.42 -8.79
C THR A 80 -0.09 3.07 -9.94
N ASN A 81 0.47 2.60 -11.05
CA ASN A 81 -0.28 2.27 -12.25
C ASN A 81 0.01 0.85 -12.75
N TYR A 82 -0.90 0.31 -13.54
CA TYR A 82 -0.51 -0.67 -14.56
C TYR A 82 0.10 0.07 -15.75
N GLY A 83 1.42 0.16 -15.78
CA GLY A 83 2.21 1.01 -16.67
C GLY A 83 3.30 1.75 -15.89
N GLN A 84 3.54 3.00 -16.27
CA GLN A 84 4.47 3.88 -15.58
C GLN A 84 3.80 4.52 -14.35
N ASP A 85 4.46 4.47 -13.21
CA ASP A 85 4.03 5.18 -11.99
C ASP A 85 4.24 6.69 -12.12
N ARG A 86 3.44 7.49 -11.41
CA ARG A 86 3.48 8.96 -11.52
C ARG A 86 3.80 9.61 -10.19
N LEU A 87 4.82 10.46 -10.13
CA LEU A 87 5.09 11.33 -8.99
C LEU A 87 4.69 12.76 -9.34
N TYR A 88 3.85 13.35 -8.50
CA TYR A 88 3.39 14.73 -8.61
C TYR A 88 3.87 15.55 -7.41
N LEU A 89 4.58 16.65 -7.67
CA LEU A 89 4.91 17.61 -6.62
C LEU A 89 3.81 18.66 -6.49
N ASN A 90 3.46 18.99 -5.25
CA ASN A 90 2.57 20.10 -4.92
C ASN A 90 3.36 21.42 -4.90
N ASP A 91 2.73 22.54 -5.25
CA ASP A 91 3.35 23.87 -5.22
C ASP A 91 2.92 24.71 -4.00
N GLY A 92 2.33 24.05 -3.00
CA GLY A 92 1.74 24.65 -1.80
C GLY A 92 0.45 25.44 -2.04
N GLN A 93 -0.04 25.47 -3.27
CA GLN A 93 -1.34 26.04 -3.63
C GLN A 93 -2.30 24.97 -4.16
N GLY A 94 -1.91 23.70 -4.04
CA GLY A 94 -2.69 22.56 -4.50
C GLY A 94 -2.64 22.35 -6.00
N HIS A 95 -1.62 22.90 -6.68
CA HIS A 95 -1.33 22.60 -8.07
C HIS A 95 -0.20 21.57 -8.18
N PHE A 96 -0.50 20.47 -8.84
CA PHE A 96 0.36 19.30 -8.93
C PHE A 96 1.06 19.21 -10.28
N GLN A 97 2.37 19.05 -10.25
CA GLN A 97 3.19 18.86 -11.44
C GLN A 97 3.74 17.44 -11.51
N ASP A 98 3.46 16.72 -12.62
CA ASP A 98 4.12 15.44 -12.90
C ASP A 98 5.64 15.64 -13.11
N VAL A 99 6.44 15.06 -12.21
CA VAL A 99 7.90 15.10 -12.24
C VAL A 99 8.52 13.73 -12.46
N SER A 100 7.74 12.69 -12.73
CA SER A 100 8.16 11.27 -12.69
C SER A 100 9.46 10.99 -13.42
N ASP A 101 9.56 11.41 -14.68
CA ASP A 101 10.76 11.19 -15.50
C ASP A 101 11.96 11.98 -14.98
N ALA A 102 11.74 13.22 -14.55
CA ALA A 102 12.78 14.12 -14.07
C ALA A 102 13.27 13.74 -12.68
N ALA A 103 12.42 13.14 -11.85
CA ALA A 103 12.73 12.60 -10.53
C ALA A 103 13.34 11.19 -10.58
N GLY A 104 13.39 10.54 -11.75
CA GLY A 104 14.01 9.21 -11.89
C GLY A 104 13.11 8.04 -11.49
N ILE A 105 11.80 8.25 -11.43
CA ILE A 105 10.82 7.17 -11.19
C ILE A 105 10.77 6.26 -12.42
N THR A 106 11.35 5.08 -12.27
CA THR A 106 11.55 4.11 -13.36
C THR A 106 10.79 2.81 -13.15
N SER A 107 9.98 2.73 -12.10
CA SER A 107 9.11 1.58 -11.87
C SER A 107 8.07 1.48 -12.97
N SER A 108 7.89 0.27 -13.47
CA SER A 108 6.93 -0.03 -14.52
C SER A 108 6.46 -1.48 -14.40
N GLY A 109 5.33 -1.81 -15.01
CA GLY A 109 4.67 -3.10 -14.78
C GLY A 109 3.33 -2.89 -14.11
N TRP A 110 3.02 -3.74 -13.13
CA TRP A 110 1.79 -3.64 -12.36
C TRP A 110 2.12 -3.31 -10.91
N ALA A 111 2.26 -2.01 -10.63
CA ALA A 111 2.45 -1.50 -9.28
C ALA A 111 1.11 -1.40 -8.57
N THR A 112 1.04 -1.94 -7.35
CA THR A 112 -0.23 -2.14 -6.62
C THR A 112 -0.36 -1.32 -5.36
N SER A 113 0.75 -1.01 -4.71
CA SER A 113 0.82 -0.21 -3.49
C SER A 113 2.20 0.45 -3.41
N ALA A 114 2.26 1.55 -2.69
CA ALA A 114 3.49 2.25 -2.40
C ALA A 114 3.45 2.85 -1.00
N ALA A 115 4.62 3.06 -0.42
CA ALA A 115 4.80 3.75 0.83
C ALA A 115 6.02 4.66 0.77
N PHE A 116 5.85 5.87 1.30
CA PHE A 116 6.95 6.76 1.60
C PHE A 116 7.43 6.52 3.04
N CYS A 117 8.73 6.43 3.24
CA CYS A 117 9.33 6.35 4.57
C CYS A 117 10.82 6.68 4.51
N ASP A 118 11.38 7.21 5.58
CA ASP A 118 12.83 7.41 5.73
C ASP A 118 13.45 6.12 6.30
N TYR A 119 13.90 5.19 5.43
CA TYR A 119 14.37 3.87 5.90
C TYR A 119 15.82 3.90 6.38
N ASP A 120 16.60 4.90 5.97
CA ASP A 120 18.01 5.05 6.34
C ASP A 120 18.28 6.19 7.34
N ARG A 121 17.24 6.94 7.70
CA ARG A 121 17.21 8.03 8.69
C ARG A 121 18.00 9.26 8.27
N ASP A 122 18.02 9.55 6.97
CA ASP A 122 18.72 10.70 6.43
C ASP A 122 17.86 12.00 6.40
N GLY A 123 16.61 11.91 6.84
CA GLY A 123 15.64 12.99 6.90
C GLY A 123 14.90 13.24 5.58
N ARG A 124 14.97 12.33 4.62
CA ARG A 124 14.19 12.37 3.36
C ARG A 124 13.34 11.13 3.23
N LEU A 125 12.15 11.30 2.68
CA LEU A 125 11.27 10.16 2.41
C LEU A 125 11.78 9.39 1.20
N ASP A 126 12.19 8.15 1.42
CA ASP A 126 12.43 7.14 0.39
C ASP A 126 11.11 6.50 -0.05
N LEU A 127 11.16 5.69 -1.12
CA LEU A 127 9.97 5.15 -1.75
C LEU A 127 10.06 3.64 -1.99
N PHE A 128 9.15 2.88 -1.38
CA PHE A 128 8.94 1.46 -1.62
C PHE A 128 7.67 1.24 -2.46
N ILE A 129 7.75 0.48 -3.55
CA ILE A 129 6.63 0.17 -4.44
C ILE A 129 6.48 -1.34 -4.59
N THR A 130 5.30 -1.89 -4.27
CA THR A 130 5.00 -3.30 -4.50
C THR A 130 4.67 -3.57 -5.95
N GLN A 131 5.12 -4.72 -6.45
CA GLN A 131 4.90 -5.12 -7.83
C GLN A 131 4.18 -6.47 -7.89
N TYR A 132 2.98 -6.45 -8.48
CA TYR A 132 2.19 -7.65 -8.70
C TYR A 132 2.71 -8.47 -9.88
N GLY A 133 3.20 -7.81 -10.92
CA GLY A 133 3.67 -8.48 -12.12
C GLY A 133 4.44 -7.58 -13.07
N THR A 134 5.26 -8.20 -13.91
CA THR A 134 6.05 -7.49 -14.93
C THR A 134 5.20 -7.09 -16.14
N GLU A 135 5.63 -6.06 -16.88
CA GLU A 135 5.02 -5.66 -18.17
C GLU A 135 4.98 -6.77 -19.24
N LEU A 136 5.84 -7.79 -19.08
CA LEU A 136 5.96 -8.93 -19.98
C LEU A 136 4.79 -9.92 -19.85
N PHE A 137 3.98 -9.83 -18.79
CA PHE A 137 2.82 -10.69 -18.64
C PHE A 137 1.62 -10.11 -19.41
N ASP A 138 1.24 -10.82 -20.47
CA ASP A 138 0.04 -10.53 -21.26
C ASP A 138 -1.09 -11.51 -20.87
N GLY A 139 -1.72 -11.24 -19.73
CA GLY A 139 -2.81 -12.05 -19.20
C GLY A 139 -4.04 -12.10 -20.10
N HIS A 140 -4.16 -11.19 -21.07
CA HIS A 140 -5.29 -11.14 -21.99
C HIS A 140 -5.27 -12.22 -23.08
N LYS A 141 -4.16 -12.96 -23.22
CA LYS A 141 -4.04 -14.04 -24.22
C LYS A 141 -4.45 -15.41 -23.71
N LYS A 142 -4.62 -15.58 -22.41
CA LYS A 142 -4.93 -16.87 -21.80
C LYS A 142 -6.17 -16.73 -20.95
N ALA A 143 -7.17 -17.52 -21.27
CA ALA A 143 -8.30 -17.75 -20.40
C ALA A 143 -8.07 -19.09 -19.69
N CYS A 144 -8.16 -19.11 -18.36
CA CYS A 144 -7.88 -20.30 -17.57
C CYS A 144 -9.19 -21.04 -17.29
N ASP A 145 -9.15 -22.38 -17.32
CA ASP A 145 -10.30 -23.23 -16.98
C ASP A 145 -10.26 -23.55 -15.49
N TYR A 146 -11.30 -23.14 -14.76
CA TYR A 146 -11.49 -23.45 -13.34
C TYR A 146 -12.12 -24.82 -13.10
N GLY A 147 -12.26 -25.63 -14.16
CA GLY A 147 -12.85 -26.97 -14.13
C GLY A 147 -14.26 -26.99 -14.71
N GLY A 148 -14.60 -28.10 -15.36
CA GLY A 148 -15.92 -28.28 -15.98
C GLY A 148 -16.18 -27.39 -17.20
N GLY A 149 -15.14 -26.83 -17.82
CA GLY A 149 -15.26 -25.93 -18.98
C GLY A 149 -15.60 -24.49 -18.61
N HIS A 150 -15.48 -24.11 -17.34
CA HIS A 150 -15.68 -22.74 -16.89
C HIS A 150 -14.41 -21.94 -17.11
N VAL A 151 -14.38 -21.26 -18.25
CA VAL A 151 -13.28 -20.38 -18.63
C VAL A 151 -13.43 -19.04 -17.92
N GLY A 152 -12.37 -18.58 -17.25
CA GLY A 152 -12.32 -17.29 -16.58
C GLY A 152 -10.90 -16.72 -16.52
N TYR A 153 -10.69 -15.83 -15.54
CA TYR A 153 -9.37 -15.26 -15.26
C TYR A 153 -8.37 -16.34 -14.83
N CYS A 154 -7.08 -16.04 -14.87
CA CYS A 154 -6.06 -16.96 -14.39
C CYS A 154 -5.78 -16.72 -12.91
N SER A 155 -5.43 -17.78 -12.18
CA SER A 155 -4.96 -17.65 -10.79
C SER A 155 -3.75 -16.70 -10.74
N PRO A 156 -3.61 -15.90 -9.66
CA PRO A 156 -2.39 -15.14 -9.35
C PRO A 156 -1.10 -15.95 -9.50
N LEU A 157 -1.12 -17.25 -9.21
CA LEU A 157 0.04 -18.16 -9.36
C LEU A 157 0.44 -18.43 -10.83
N GLU A 158 -0.39 -18.07 -11.80
CA GLU A 158 -0.07 -18.14 -13.23
C GLU A 158 0.72 -16.91 -13.72
N PHE A 159 0.71 -15.82 -12.97
CA PHE A 159 1.46 -14.61 -13.29
C PHE A 159 2.94 -14.87 -13.05
N ARG A 160 3.80 -14.32 -13.90
CA ARG A 160 5.24 -14.35 -13.61
C ARG A 160 5.49 -13.42 -12.42
N PRO A 161 6.03 -13.94 -11.30
CA PRO A 161 6.23 -13.12 -10.12
C PRO A 161 7.22 -12.00 -10.42
N SER A 162 7.01 -10.85 -9.77
CA SER A 162 7.88 -9.68 -9.83
C SER A 162 8.67 -9.54 -8.53
N ASN A 163 9.58 -8.58 -8.51
CA ASN A 163 10.16 -8.01 -7.29
C ASN A 163 9.55 -6.64 -7.06
N ASP A 164 9.40 -6.28 -5.78
CA ASP A 164 9.11 -4.92 -5.39
C ASP A 164 10.30 -4.01 -5.71
N VAL A 165 10.09 -2.70 -5.68
CA VAL A 165 11.10 -1.70 -6.04
C VAL A 165 11.33 -0.78 -4.84
N LEU A 166 12.60 -0.58 -4.48
CA LEU A 166 12.99 0.43 -3.51
C LEU A 166 13.80 1.53 -4.20
N PHE A 167 13.40 2.77 -3.97
CA PHE A 167 14.10 3.98 -4.39
C PHE A 167 14.62 4.72 -3.18
N HIS A 168 15.88 5.14 -3.24
CA HIS A 168 16.48 6.05 -2.27
C HIS A 168 16.34 7.49 -2.74
N ASN A 169 15.97 8.40 -1.84
CA ASN A 169 15.84 9.83 -2.11
C ASN A 169 17.19 10.54 -1.94
N GLU A 170 17.81 10.90 -3.06
CA GLU A 170 19.10 11.59 -3.09
C GLU A 170 18.99 13.09 -2.77
N GLY A 171 17.77 13.58 -2.52
CA GLY A 171 17.45 14.99 -2.36
C GLY A 171 17.43 15.76 -3.68
N PRO A 172 17.48 17.10 -3.64
CA PRO A 172 17.37 17.93 -4.83
C PRO A 172 18.58 17.77 -5.75
N GLY A 173 18.29 17.47 -7.01
CA GLY A 173 19.26 17.43 -8.10
C GLY A 173 19.75 18.81 -8.52
N LYS A 174 20.54 18.87 -9.59
CA LYS A 174 21.11 20.13 -10.12
C LYS A 174 20.06 21.14 -10.58
N ASN A 175 18.88 20.67 -10.93
CA ASN A 175 17.72 21.46 -11.33
C ASN A 175 16.83 21.85 -10.14
N GLY A 176 17.21 21.49 -8.90
CA GLY A 176 16.44 21.74 -7.68
C GLY A 176 15.34 20.72 -7.42
N MET A 177 15.08 19.80 -8.35
CA MET A 177 14.01 18.80 -8.24
C MET A 177 14.51 17.56 -7.52
N VAL A 178 13.67 16.97 -6.66
CA VAL A 178 13.95 15.69 -5.99
C VAL A 178 14.43 14.62 -6.98
N GLN A 179 15.38 13.79 -6.55
CA GLN A 179 15.94 12.71 -7.35
C GLN A 179 15.88 11.38 -6.60
N PHE A 180 15.29 10.38 -7.23
CA PHE A 180 15.23 9.02 -6.73
C PHE A 180 16.20 8.12 -7.49
N ARG A 181 16.93 7.29 -6.75
CA ARG A 181 17.77 6.22 -7.31
C ARG A 181 17.20 4.87 -6.95
N ASN A 182 16.98 4.01 -7.95
CA ASN A 182 16.57 2.63 -7.72
C ASN A 182 17.71 1.86 -7.01
N VAL A 183 17.44 1.40 -5.78
CA VAL A 183 18.39 0.66 -4.93
C VAL A 183 18.00 -0.80 -4.73
N THR A 184 16.92 -1.28 -5.35
CA THR A 184 16.40 -2.65 -5.22
C THR A 184 17.48 -3.75 -5.13
N ASN A 185 18.43 -3.77 -6.07
CA ASN A 185 19.51 -4.76 -6.09
C ASN A 185 20.54 -4.54 -4.96
N ALA A 186 20.91 -3.28 -4.71
CA ALA A 186 21.87 -2.94 -3.66
C ALA A 186 21.29 -3.22 -2.26
N ALA A 187 19.98 -3.03 -2.09
CA ALA A 187 19.23 -3.28 -0.87
C ALA A 187 18.93 -4.77 -0.63
N GLY A 188 19.18 -5.65 -1.60
CA GLY A 188 18.98 -7.09 -1.46
C GLY A 188 17.52 -7.55 -1.59
N ILE A 189 16.61 -6.74 -2.16
CA ILE A 189 15.18 -7.08 -2.30
C ILE A 189 14.79 -7.50 -3.74
N ALA A 190 15.77 -7.84 -4.56
CA ALA A 190 15.56 -8.20 -5.96
C ALA A 190 14.96 -9.62 -6.15
N LEU A 191 14.61 -9.97 -7.39
CA LEU A 191 14.00 -11.26 -7.77
C LEU A 191 14.77 -12.52 -7.31
N GLU A 192 16.06 -12.40 -7.05
CA GLU A 192 16.89 -13.51 -6.59
C GLU A 192 16.65 -13.84 -5.12
N THR A 193 16.21 -12.86 -4.32
CA THR A 193 16.00 -13.01 -2.88
C THR A 193 14.55 -13.29 -2.53
N ALA A 194 13.59 -12.61 -3.18
CA ALA A 194 12.18 -12.93 -3.00
C ALA A 194 11.36 -12.64 -4.26
N ARG A 195 10.36 -13.49 -4.51
CA ARG A 195 9.47 -13.43 -5.67
C ARG A 195 8.04 -13.50 -5.20
N GLY A 196 7.18 -12.66 -5.75
CA GLY A 196 5.77 -12.73 -5.46
C GLY A 196 4.94 -11.80 -6.32
N THR A 197 3.69 -11.67 -5.89
CA THR A 197 2.65 -10.80 -6.41
C THR A 197 2.38 -9.75 -5.33
N GLY A 198 3.35 -8.87 -5.09
CA GLY A 198 3.24 -7.84 -4.06
C GLY A 198 1.96 -7.02 -4.28
N PHE A 199 1.16 -6.84 -3.24
CA PHE A 199 -0.15 -6.22 -3.33
C PHE A 199 -0.28 -5.00 -2.42
N CYS A 200 0.07 -5.13 -1.13
CA CYS A 200 0.12 -4.03 -0.18
C CYS A 200 1.46 -4.00 0.55
N VAL A 201 1.94 -2.80 0.89
CA VAL A 201 3.09 -2.61 1.78
C VAL A 201 2.72 -1.70 2.95
N VAL A 202 3.24 -2.02 4.12
CA VAL A 202 3.29 -1.08 5.26
C VAL A 202 4.71 -1.02 5.82
N PRO A 203 5.26 0.19 6.04
CA PRO A 203 6.50 0.37 6.79
C PRO A 203 6.21 0.33 8.30
N GLY A 204 7.13 -0.21 9.09
CA GLY A 204 6.99 -0.29 10.55
C GLY A 204 8.23 -0.87 11.21
N ASP A 205 8.40 -0.69 12.52
CA ASP A 205 9.47 -1.34 13.30
C ASP A 205 8.93 -2.64 13.90
N PHE A 206 9.00 -3.74 13.14
CA PHE A 206 8.36 -5.01 13.53
C PHE A 206 9.18 -5.80 14.55
N ASN A 207 10.48 -5.53 14.65
CA ASN A 207 11.40 -6.24 15.53
C ASN A 207 11.87 -5.41 16.75
N HIS A 208 11.36 -4.18 16.90
CA HIS A 208 11.68 -3.24 17.98
C HIS A 208 13.14 -2.84 18.07
N ASP A 209 13.80 -2.74 16.92
CA ASP A 209 15.20 -2.32 16.86
C ASP A 209 15.38 -0.83 16.50
N GLY A 210 14.25 -0.14 16.32
CA GLY A 210 14.08 1.26 16.01
C GLY A 210 14.12 1.57 14.52
N TRP A 211 14.48 0.64 13.64
CA TRP A 211 14.61 0.89 12.20
C TRP A 211 13.35 0.49 11.45
N THR A 212 13.09 1.19 10.35
CA THR A 212 11.96 0.91 9.48
C THR A 212 12.20 -0.38 8.72
N ASP A 213 11.35 -1.37 8.96
CA ASP A 213 11.17 -2.60 8.19
C ASP A 213 9.98 -2.43 7.23
N PHE A 214 9.77 -3.39 6.34
CA PHE A 214 8.59 -3.44 5.47
C PHE A 214 7.88 -4.78 5.53
N TYR A 215 6.57 -4.77 5.74
CA TYR A 215 5.74 -5.94 5.55
C TYR A 215 4.96 -5.84 4.25
N VAL A 216 5.03 -6.89 3.42
CA VAL A 216 4.40 -6.96 2.11
C VAL A 216 3.41 -8.12 2.07
N ALA A 217 2.14 -7.79 1.86
CA ALA A 217 1.08 -8.73 1.53
C ALA A 217 1.22 -9.15 0.06
N ASN A 218 1.16 -10.46 -0.23
CA ASN A 218 1.21 -11.00 -1.58
C ASN A 218 -0.07 -11.77 -1.91
N ASP A 219 -0.50 -11.72 -3.16
CA ASP A 219 -1.67 -12.46 -3.64
C ASP A 219 -1.31 -13.92 -3.95
N MET A 220 -1.62 -14.83 -3.03
CA MET A 220 -1.36 -16.29 -3.03
C MET A 220 0.10 -16.70 -2.84
N TYR A 221 1.06 -15.80 -3.08
CA TYR A 221 2.46 -16.02 -2.70
C TYR A 221 2.65 -15.79 -1.19
N PRO A 222 3.74 -16.30 -0.59
CA PRO A 222 4.02 -16.06 0.82
C PRO A 222 4.19 -14.55 1.07
N ASN A 223 3.63 -14.07 2.18
CA ASN A 223 3.88 -12.70 2.64
C ASN A 223 5.35 -12.53 3.02
N ARG A 224 5.86 -11.30 2.92
CA ARG A 224 7.28 -11.00 3.08
C ARG A 224 7.47 -9.97 4.18
N LEU A 225 8.40 -10.24 5.09
CA LEU A 225 8.85 -9.28 6.09
C LEU A 225 10.31 -8.93 5.80
N TRP A 226 10.54 -7.73 5.29
CA TRP A 226 11.86 -7.19 5.01
C TRP A 226 12.39 -6.47 6.24
N VAL A 227 13.32 -7.11 6.95
CA VAL A 227 13.96 -6.53 8.14
C VAL A 227 15.22 -5.78 7.75
N ASN A 228 15.34 -4.54 8.21
CA ASN A 228 16.41 -3.61 7.89
C ASN A 228 17.72 -3.95 8.62
N ASN A 229 18.80 -4.10 7.87
CA ASN A 229 20.12 -4.42 8.40
C ASN A 229 20.91 -3.19 8.87
N LYS A 230 20.33 -1.99 8.79
CA LYS A 230 20.92 -0.71 9.26
C LYS A 230 22.12 -0.25 8.44
N ASP A 231 22.27 -0.80 7.25
CA ASP A 231 23.35 -0.52 6.30
C ASP A 231 22.85 -0.29 4.87
N GLY A 232 21.54 -0.09 4.72
CA GLY A 232 20.87 0.06 3.44
C GLY A 232 20.40 -1.24 2.80
N THR A 233 20.59 -2.39 3.47
CA THR A 233 20.15 -3.71 2.99
C THR A 233 19.07 -4.32 3.87
N PHE A 234 18.34 -5.31 3.34
CA PHE A 234 17.24 -5.99 4.03
C PHE A 234 17.38 -7.52 3.97
N ASN A 235 16.86 -8.19 4.99
CA ASN A 235 16.67 -9.64 5.02
C ASN A 235 15.18 -9.99 4.95
N GLU A 236 14.80 -10.95 4.11
CA GLU A 236 13.44 -11.51 4.09
C GLU A 236 13.33 -12.54 5.22
N LEU A 237 12.46 -12.27 6.20
CA LEU A 237 12.29 -13.09 7.41
C LEU A 237 10.84 -13.55 7.65
N GLY A 238 9.94 -13.43 6.68
CA GLY A 238 8.52 -13.73 6.86
C GLY A 238 8.26 -15.17 7.31
N LEU A 239 8.98 -16.15 6.74
CA LEU A 239 8.84 -17.55 7.14
C LEU A 239 9.41 -17.79 8.54
N GLN A 240 10.57 -17.22 8.84
CA GLN A 240 11.30 -17.41 10.10
C GLN A 240 10.57 -16.77 11.27
N THR A 241 9.84 -15.68 11.01
CA THR A 241 9.06 -14.95 12.00
C THR A 241 7.61 -15.43 12.09
N GLY A 242 7.14 -16.29 11.18
CA GLY A 242 5.77 -16.84 11.23
C GLY A 242 4.71 -15.97 10.57
N SER A 243 5.10 -14.93 9.82
CA SER A 243 4.21 -13.97 9.19
C SER A 243 4.00 -14.20 7.68
N ALA A 244 4.65 -15.21 7.09
CA ALA A 244 4.54 -15.50 5.65
C ALA A 244 3.29 -16.28 5.22
N TYR A 245 2.69 -17.05 6.13
CA TYR A 245 1.61 -17.99 5.84
C TYR A 245 0.58 -18.01 6.96
N ASN A 246 -0.63 -18.47 6.66
CA ASN A 246 -1.63 -18.75 7.70
C ASN A 246 -1.23 -19.94 8.58
N PHE A 247 -2.03 -20.20 9.63
CA PHE A 247 -1.83 -21.30 10.57
C PHE A 247 -1.72 -22.70 9.91
N LEU A 248 -2.23 -22.88 8.69
CA LEU A 248 -2.14 -24.15 7.93
C LEU A 248 -0.92 -24.22 7.00
N GLY A 249 -0.04 -23.21 7.02
CA GLY A 249 1.13 -23.12 6.15
C GLY A 249 0.79 -22.88 4.68
N ARG A 250 -0.33 -22.20 4.40
CA ARG A 250 -0.79 -21.88 3.04
C ARG A 250 -0.59 -20.40 2.75
N GLY A 251 -0.16 -20.11 1.52
CA GLY A 251 -0.23 -18.77 0.95
C GLY A 251 -1.69 -18.44 0.65
N GLU A 252 -2.12 -17.24 1.01
CA GLU A 252 -3.48 -16.73 0.84
C GLU A 252 -3.45 -15.52 -0.08
N ALA A 253 -4.58 -15.17 -0.68
CA ALA A 253 -4.74 -14.04 -1.57
C ALA A 253 -4.74 -12.71 -0.79
N SER A 254 -3.59 -12.31 -0.26
CA SER A 254 -3.47 -11.16 0.65
C SER A 254 -3.60 -9.86 -0.13
N MET A 255 -4.75 -9.19 -0.02
CA MET A 255 -5.11 -8.02 -0.85
C MET A 255 -5.32 -6.73 -0.06
N GLY A 256 -5.41 -6.83 1.26
CA GLY A 256 -5.51 -5.69 2.17
C GLY A 256 -4.63 -5.91 3.37
N LEU A 257 -4.15 -4.80 3.94
CA LEU A 257 -3.23 -4.83 5.07
C LEU A 257 -3.49 -3.63 5.98
N ALA A 258 -3.67 -3.89 7.27
CA ALA A 258 -3.73 -2.90 8.32
C ALA A 258 -2.69 -3.22 9.40
N MET A 259 -2.12 -2.18 9.99
CA MET A 259 -1.16 -2.26 11.09
C MET A 259 -1.70 -1.49 12.30
N GLY A 260 -1.57 -2.08 13.48
CA GLY A 260 -2.04 -1.52 14.75
C GLY A 260 -1.59 -2.38 15.94
N ASP A 261 -1.53 -1.80 17.13
CA ASP A 261 -1.25 -2.53 18.38
C ASP A 261 -2.60 -2.98 18.98
N VAL A 262 -3.03 -4.19 18.64
CA VAL A 262 -4.41 -4.67 18.90
C VAL A 262 -4.54 -5.23 20.31
N ASP A 263 -3.46 -5.78 20.88
CA ASP A 263 -3.46 -6.31 22.24
C ASP A 263 -2.77 -5.39 23.28
N SER A 264 -2.35 -4.20 22.86
CA SER A 264 -1.79 -3.13 23.68
C SER A 264 -0.49 -3.50 24.39
N ASP A 265 0.34 -4.30 23.74
CA ASP A 265 1.63 -4.75 24.29
C ASP A 265 2.81 -3.88 23.84
N GLY A 266 2.55 -2.93 22.94
CA GLY A 266 3.48 -1.93 22.45
C GLY A 266 4.25 -2.36 21.20
N ASP A 267 3.89 -3.47 20.55
CA ASP A 267 4.39 -3.87 19.24
C ASP A 267 3.31 -3.85 18.14
N TRP A 268 3.77 -3.93 16.88
CA TRP A 268 2.88 -3.81 15.72
C TRP A 268 2.30 -5.16 15.30
N ASP A 269 0.99 -5.30 15.45
CA ASP A 269 0.21 -6.40 14.86
C ASP A 269 -0.20 -6.09 13.42
N LEU A 270 -0.54 -7.15 12.69
CA LEU A 270 -0.96 -7.06 11.30
C LEU A 270 -2.29 -7.76 11.09
N PHE A 271 -3.18 -7.11 10.35
CA PHE A 271 -4.40 -7.74 9.86
C PHE A 271 -4.44 -7.72 8.34
N SER A 272 -4.58 -8.89 7.73
CA SER A 272 -4.63 -9.02 6.28
C SER A 272 -5.96 -9.60 5.81
N THR A 273 -6.51 -9.02 4.73
CA THR A 273 -7.75 -9.50 4.11
C THR A 273 -7.49 -10.34 2.88
N HIS A 274 -8.34 -11.35 2.69
CA HIS A 274 -8.14 -12.40 1.71
C HIS A 274 -9.33 -12.59 0.76
N PHE A 275 -9.17 -13.51 -0.19
CA PHE A 275 -10.22 -13.89 -1.12
C PHE A 275 -11.30 -14.74 -0.44
N THR A 276 -12.45 -14.87 -1.10
CA THR A 276 -13.53 -15.73 -0.61
C THR A 276 -13.02 -17.17 -0.38
N ASP A 277 -13.53 -17.82 0.66
CA ASP A 277 -13.16 -19.13 1.21
C ASP A 277 -11.83 -19.21 1.99
N GLU A 278 -11.06 -18.13 2.04
CA GLU A 278 -9.87 -17.94 2.90
C GLU A 278 -10.25 -17.13 4.16
N THR A 279 -9.47 -17.27 5.23
CA THR A 279 -9.71 -16.50 6.47
C THR A 279 -8.95 -15.19 6.40
N ASN A 280 -9.56 -14.06 6.78
CA ASN A 280 -8.78 -12.83 7.01
C ASN A 280 -7.89 -13.05 8.24
N THR A 281 -6.59 -12.85 8.09
CA THR A 281 -5.60 -13.32 9.07
C THR A 281 -5.16 -12.18 9.98
N LEU A 282 -5.35 -12.36 11.29
CA LEU A 282 -4.76 -11.51 12.33
C LEU A 282 -3.45 -12.14 12.79
N TYR A 283 -2.33 -11.50 12.49
CA TYR A 283 -1.04 -11.83 13.05
C TYR A 283 -0.81 -10.98 14.29
N ILE A 284 -0.71 -11.64 15.46
CA ILE A 284 -0.22 -10.98 16.67
C ILE A 284 1.30 -11.07 16.67
N ASN A 285 1.95 -9.94 16.86
CA ASN A 285 3.39 -9.86 17.01
C ASN A 285 3.77 -10.05 18.49
N ASP A 286 4.92 -10.67 18.71
CA ASP A 286 5.48 -10.96 20.02
C ASP A 286 6.99 -10.69 19.92
N ARG A 287 7.34 -9.40 19.74
CA ARG A 287 8.72 -8.87 19.56
C ARG A 287 9.45 -9.42 18.33
N GLY A 288 8.82 -9.29 17.17
CA GLY A 288 9.33 -9.74 15.88
C GLY A 288 9.06 -11.22 15.60
N GLN A 289 8.19 -11.86 16.37
CA GLN A 289 7.68 -13.20 16.13
C GLN A 289 6.16 -13.13 16.01
N PHE A 290 5.63 -13.54 14.87
CA PHE A 290 4.22 -13.45 14.57
C PHE A 290 3.54 -14.80 14.75
N ARG A 291 2.30 -14.75 15.22
CA ARG A 291 1.39 -15.89 15.27
C ARG A 291 0.03 -15.53 14.69
N ASP A 292 -0.51 -16.43 13.89
CA ASP A 292 -1.90 -16.36 13.45
C ASP A 292 -2.84 -16.53 14.66
N ALA A 293 -3.52 -15.47 15.04
CA ALA A 293 -4.48 -15.40 16.15
C ALA A 293 -5.94 -15.35 15.68
N THR A 294 -6.20 -15.58 14.39
CA THR A 294 -7.49 -15.37 13.74
C THR A 294 -8.65 -16.09 14.44
N GLU A 295 -8.45 -17.37 14.78
CA GLU A 295 -9.46 -18.17 15.48
C GLU A 295 -9.61 -17.75 16.95
N GLN A 296 -8.52 -17.35 17.61
CA GLN A 296 -8.55 -16.86 19.00
C GLN A 296 -9.44 -15.61 19.14
N TRP A 297 -9.46 -14.77 18.11
CA TRP A 297 -10.24 -13.53 18.06
C TRP A 297 -11.59 -13.69 17.33
N ASN A 298 -11.98 -14.92 16.96
CA ASN A 298 -13.22 -15.23 16.25
C ASN A 298 -13.38 -14.51 14.89
N LEU A 299 -12.27 -14.24 14.19
CA LEU A 299 -12.26 -13.55 12.89
C LEU A 299 -12.34 -14.50 11.69
N GLY A 300 -12.09 -15.80 11.92
CA GLY A 300 -12.04 -16.82 10.86
C GLY A 300 -13.39 -17.03 10.15
N LEU A 301 -14.37 -17.63 10.83
CA LEU A 301 -15.67 -17.93 10.21
C LEU A 301 -16.41 -16.71 9.60
N PRO A 302 -16.42 -15.51 10.23
CA PRO A 302 -17.09 -14.35 9.65
C PRO A 302 -16.45 -13.83 8.35
N SER A 303 -15.13 -13.98 8.19
CA SER A 303 -14.41 -13.45 7.02
C SER A 303 -14.56 -14.33 5.77
N ARG A 304 -14.63 -15.66 5.92
CA ARG A 304 -14.56 -16.61 4.78
C ARG A 304 -15.58 -16.42 3.66
N ARG A 305 -16.72 -15.77 3.91
CA ARG A 305 -17.80 -15.66 2.91
C ARG A 305 -17.65 -14.48 1.96
N HIS A 306 -16.65 -13.63 2.16
CA HIS A 306 -16.50 -12.40 1.43
C HIS A 306 -15.06 -12.23 0.97
N THR A 307 -14.88 -11.62 -0.19
CA THR A 307 -13.58 -11.09 -0.59
C THR A 307 -13.36 -9.77 0.13
N GLY A 308 -12.24 -9.65 0.85
CA GLY A 308 -11.81 -8.39 1.46
C GLY A 308 -10.71 -7.73 0.65
N TRP A 309 -10.86 -6.42 0.42
CA TRP A 309 -9.89 -5.61 -0.32
C TRP A 309 -9.19 -4.60 0.59
N GLY A 310 -9.93 -3.59 1.07
CA GLY A 310 -9.40 -2.57 1.97
C GLY A 310 -9.70 -2.93 3.42
N VAL A 311 -8.77 -2.61 4.32
CA VAL A 311 -8.94 -2.76 5.76
C VAL A 311 -8.18 -1.67 6.52
N ALA A 312 -8.72 -1.27 7.67
CA ALA A 312 -8.09 -0.37 8.60
C ALA A 312 -8.42 -0.79 10.05
N PHE A 313 -7.51 -0.50 10.97
CA PHE A 313 -7.84 -0.41 12.38
C PHE A 313 -8.31 1.01 12.66
N VAL A 314 -9.43 1.16 13.36
CA VAL A 314 -9.97 2.47 13.71
C VAL A 314 -10.37 2.48 15.18
N ASP A 315 -9.84 3.46 15.91
CA ASP A 315 -10.31 3.80 17.26
C ASP A 315 -11.50 4.75 17.16
N LEU A 316 -12.71 4.19 17.20
CA LEU A 316 -13.96 4.96 17.03
C LEU A 316 -14.46 5.57 18.33
N ASP A 317 -14.02 5.07 19.48
CA ASP A 317 -14.37 5.56 20.81
C ASP A 317 -13.30 6.46 21.43
N HIS A 318 -12.18 6.68 20.73
CA HIS A 318 -11.08 7.57 21.11
C HIS A 318 -10.50 7.19 22.47
N GLU A 319 -10.40 5.89 22.75
CA GLU A 319 -9.92 5.36 24.02
C GLU A 319 -8.49 4.79 23.94
N ALA A 320 -7.92 4.66 22.74
CA ALA A 320 -6.54 4.22 22.55
C ALA A 320 -5.55 5.29 23.06
N SER A 321 -4.48 4.83 23.71
CA SER A 321 -3.45 5.74 24.22
C SER A 321 -2.64 6.35 23.08
N SER A 322 -2.52 7.67 23.10
CA SER A 322 -1.85 8.56 22.13
C SER A 322 -0.32 8.38 22.02
N THR A 323 0.22 7.15 22.04
CA THR A 323 1.67 6.91 22.13
C THR A 323 2.30 6.35 20.87
N SER A 324 1.58 6.17 19.76
CA SER A 324 2.19 5.62 18.55
C SER A 324 1.84 6.41 17.28
N PRO A 325 2.83 7.01 16.59
CA PRO A 325 2.61 7.80 15.37
C PRO A 325 2.43 6.94 14.10
N TRP A 326 2.31 5.61 14.20
CA TRP A 326 2.23 4.70 13.05
C TRP A 326 1.06 3.70 13.08
N SER A 327 0.08 3.88 13.97
CA SER A 327 -1.20 3.22 13.75
C SER A 327 -1.71 3.66 12.37
N THR A 328 -2.48 2.82 11.70
CA THR A 328 -3.33 3.27 10.60
C THR A 328 -4.43 4.20 11.13
N ASP A 329 -4.03 5.24 11.85
CA ASP A 329 -4.85 6.32 12.35
C ASP A 329 -5.15 7.22 11.16
N TRP A 330 -6.28 6.90 10.56
CA TRP A 330 -7.10 7.93 9.96
C TRP A 330 -7.29 9.08 10.97
N PRO A 331 -7.06 10.35 10.60
CA PRO A 331 -6.37 11.28 11.49
C PRO A 331 -7.33 11.94 12.47
N PHE A 332 -7.13 11.70 13.75
CA PHE A 332 -7.54 12.64 14.80
C PHE A 332 -6.43 12.73 15.85
N PRO A 333 -5.98 13.94 16.23
CA PRO A 333 -5.17 14.09 17.43
C PRO A 333 -6.09 14.23 18.64
N ALA A 334 -5.82 13.48 19.71
CA ALA A 334 -5.55 14.03 21.05
C ALA A 334 -5.89 13.07 22.22
N GLY A 335 -4.91 12.88 23.10
CA GLY A 335 -5.06 13.29 24.50
C GLY A 335 -5.85 12.39 25.46
N GLY A 336 -5.12 11.46 26.10
CA GLY A 336 -5.18 11.26 27.56
C GLY A 336 -6.16 10.22 28.13
N GLY A 337 -5.60 9.26 28.87
CA GLY A 337 -6.28 8.61 30.00
C GLY A 337 -6.67 7.14 29.82
N VAL A 338 -5.71 6.25 30.13
CA VAL A 338 -5.75 4.79 30.23
C VAL A 338 -7.13 4.16 30.55
N ARG A 339 -7.64 3.36 29.61
CA ARG A 339 -8.34 2.06 29.78
C ARG A 339 -8.34 1.29 28.44
N THR A 340 -8.52 -0.03 28.54
CA THR A 340 -8.35 -1.04 27.49
C THR A 340 -9.09 -0.70 26.18
N PRO A 341 -8.44 -0.73 25.00
CA PRO A 341 -9.10 -0.36 23.74
C PRO A 341 -9.97 -1.47 23.17
N THR A 342 -11.09 -1.08 22.55
CA THR A 342 -11.95 -1.93 21.73
C THR A 342 -11.70 -1.65 20.24
N ALA A 343 -10.55 -2.06 19.70
CA ALA A 343 -10.27 -1.90 18.27
C ALA A 343 -11.33 -2.64 17.42
N ARG A 344 -11.98 -1.94 16.48
CA ARG A 344 -12.89 -2.54 15.51
C ARG A 344 -12.24 -2.56 14.14
N VAL A 345 -12.16 -3.75 13.56
CA VAL A 345 -11.73 -3.96 12.18
C VAL A 345 -12.88 -3.62 11.23
N THR A 346 -12.67 -2.70 10.30
CA THR A 346 -13.61 -2.44 9.20
C THR A 346 -12.97 -2.84 7.88
N SER A 347 -13.66 -3.63 7.07
CA SER A 347 -13.20 -4.01 5.73
C SER A 347 -14.23 -3.65 4.66
N SER A 348 -13.75 -3.33 3.45
CA SER A 348 -14.60 -3.22 2.27
C SER A 348 -14.78 -4.60 1.64
N THR A 349 -16.03 -5.05 1.53
CA THR A 349 -16.38 -6.35 0.96
C THR A 349 -17.26 -6.18 -0.28
N SER A 350 -16.96 -6.90 -1.35
CA SER A 350 -17.85 -7.02 -2.51
C SER A 350 -18.51 -8.39 -2.55
N THR A 351 -19.84 -8.45 -2.68
CA THR A 351 -20.54 -9.69 -3.03
C THR A 351 -20.46 -9.89 -4.55
N ASN A 352 -19.92 -11.02 -5.00
CA ASN A 352 -19.95 -11.42 -6.42
C ASN A 352 -21.38 -11.64 -6.92
#